data_AF-A0A5K7X5G6-F1
#
_entry.id   AF-A0A5K7X5G6-F1
#
_cell.length_a   1.000
_cell.length_b   1.000
_cell.length_c   1.000
_cell.angle_alpha   90.00
_cell.angle_beta   90.00
_cell.angle_gamma   90.00
#
_symmetry.space_group_name_H-M   'P 1'
#
loop_
_entity.id
_entity.type
_entity.pdbx_description
1 polymer ?
#
loop_
_entity_poly.entity_id
_entity_poly.type
_entity_poly.pdbx_seq_one_letter_code
_entity_poly.pdbx_strand_id
1 'polypeptide(L)'
;MRFVQSVMLWVFLAEMAVANDGAAALEDRLSSPPTAQPFLYYVTTSSAIDELERKHQEYALKLVVPHLSRQTVLERCLPVQVGPTLWRLNLADLQWSLDNWRHIIASYPYHRTGSRHPLVVRADWLLLTITDASASDAYYRLLLGRRPKNRQEVFLKLGVIDDPQYQYGQIAGGSRVSKSGIRFVRSLPVLRGWSYLTEDAFKIAGDRDPLQFPIGKYPHDGEELLVASPKLHMATGVRGVTMVGFLFDGKGNTVDKADTALVEDYSKTRGFAHIVAGLSCFSCHQSGPNGPSQNVLKRIIASGAEADVYRYQDQEAIEAFHFTDLGKQMRRESNDYRAIVRQATGVESEDAVEALRSTLNSYDADVTLERAAIELDFAVSELRRAVAWMDSKDYQISGWFAAMTHAPQNTIPREAFEEQYNTLRSACDAWRKSQ
;
A
#
# COMPACT_ATOMS: atom_id res chain seq x y z
N MET A 1 -44.55 3.83 16.51
CA MET A 1 -43.73 4.70 17.38
C MET A 1 -42.58 3.94 18.08
N ARG A 2 -41.85 3.06 17.36
CA ARG A 2 -40.69 2.31 17.90
C ARG A 2 -39.45 2.31 17.00
N PHE A 3 -39.43 3.14 15.96
CA PHE A 3 -38.33 3.19 14.98
C PHE A 3 -37.36 4.37 15.19
N VAL A 4 -37.70 5.33 16.05
CA VAL A 4 -36.90 6.56 16.26
C VAL A 4 -35.88 6.40 17.42
N GLN A 5 -36.06 5.42 18.31
CA GLN A 5 -35.13 5.19 19.43
C GLN A 5 -33.87 4.41 19.06
N SER A 6 -33.86 3.64 17.97
CA SER A 6 -32.64 2.90 17.57
C SER A 6 -31.62 3.81 16.90
N VAL A 7 -32.02 4.78 16.08
CA VAL A 7 -31.07 5.67 15.37
C VAL A 7 -30.36 6.63 16.33
N MET A 8 -31.03 7.07 17.39
CA MET A 8 -30.44 7.98 18.39
C MET A 8 -29.39 7.30 19.30
N LEU A 9 -29.48 5.98 19.49
CA LEU A 9 -28.53 5.23 20.32
C LEU A 9 -27.18 5.00 19.61
N TRP A 10 -27.17 4.95 18.26
CA TRP A 10 -25.95 4.78 17.48
C TRP A 10 -25.11 6.07 17.39
N VAL A 11 -25.76 7.24 17.40
CA VAL A 11 -25.05 8.53 17.38
C VAL A 11 -24.28 8.78 18.69
N PHE A 12 -24.84 8.37 19.84
CA PHE A 12 -24.17 8.49 21.14
C PHE A 12 -22.97 7.53 21.34
N LEU A 13 -22.94 6.39 20.65
CA LEU A 13 -21.84 5.43 20.77
C LEU A 13 -20.59 5.83 19.97
N ALA A 14 -20.75 6.65 18.93
CA ALA A 14 -19.62 7.16 18.14
C ALA A 14 -18.83 8.25 18.88
N GLU A 15 -19.49 9.08 19.69
CA GLU A 15 -18.89 10.21 20.42
C GLU A 15 -17.92 9.80 21.56
N MET A 16 -17.87 8.53 21.96
CA MET A 16 -16.94 8.05 23.02
C MET A 16 -15.72 7.28 22.50
N ALA A 17 -15.61 7.01 21.19
CA ALA A 17 -14.63 6.04 20.68
C ALA A 17 -13.19 6.60 20.58
N VAL A 18 -13.00 7.85 20.12
CA VAL A 18 -11.65 8.38 19.85
C VAL A 18 -10.90 8.73 21.14
N ALA A 19 -11.60 9.29 22.14
CA ALA A 19 -11.03 9.56 23.46
C ALA A 19 -10.66 8.28 24.24
N ASN A 20 -11.26 7.13 23.87
CA ASN A 20 -11.03 5.85 24.54
C ASN A 20 -9.84 5.06 23.96
N ASP A 21 -9.58 5.14 22.65
CA ASP A 21 -8.53 4.32 22.01
C ASP A 21 -7.12 4.56 22.58
N GLY A 22 -6.81 5.79 23.01
CA GLY A 22 -5.53 6.08 23.67
C GLY A 22 -5.40 5.42 25.05
N ALA A 23 -6.48 5.39 25.83
CA ALA A 23 -6.51 4.74 27.14
C ALA A 23 -6.52 3.21 26.99
N ALA A 24 -7.34 2.68 26.09
CA ALA A 24 -7.38 1.25 25.76
C ALA A 24 -6.04 0.74 25.23
N ALA A 25 -5.32 1.52 24.41
CA ALA A 25 -3.97 1.19 23.97
C ALA A 25 -2.98 1.09 25.13
N LEU A 26 -3.05 2.03 26.09
CA LEU A 26 -2.18 2.00 27.26
C LEU A 26 -2.51 0.81 28.17
N GLU A 27 -3.79 0.54 28.41
CA GLU A 27 -4.26 -0.60 29.20
C GLU A 27 -3.81 -1.94 28.59
N ASP A 28 -4.06 -2.14 27.30
CA ASP A 28 -3.63 -3.34 26.58
C ASP A 28 -2.10 -3.50 26.60
N ARG A 29 -1.35 -2.41 26.41
CA ARG A 29 0.12 -2.43 26.51
C ARG A 29 0.59 -2.80 27.91
N LEU A 30 -0.01 -2.24 28.95
CA LEU A 30 0.36 -2.53 30.34
C LEU A 30 0.01 -3.97 30.74
N SER A 31 -1.01 -4.56 30.13
CA SER A 31 -1.36 -5.98 30.31
C SER A 31 -0.35 -6.95 29.68
N SER A 32 0.47 -6.47 28.74
CA SER A 32 1.48 -7.26 28.04
C SER A 32 2.80 -7.35 28.83
N PRO A 33 3.61 -8.42 28.62
CA PRO A 33 4.90 -8.56 29.29
C PRO A 33 5.79 -7.32 29.10
N PRO A 34 6.49 -6.82 30.14
CA PRO A 34 7.29 -5.59 30.07
C PRO A 34 8.30 -5.56 28.91
N THR A 35 8.83 -6.73 28.53
CA THR A 35 9.78 -6.88 27.41
C THR A 35 9.14 -6.67 26.03
N ALA A 36 7.83 -6.89 25.90
CA ALA A 36 7.10 -6.70 24.64
C ALA A 36 6.61 -5.26 24.47
N GLN A 37 6.29 -4.57 25.58
CA GLN A 37 5.67 -3.24 25.57
C GLN A 37 6.35 -2.19 24.66
N PRO A 38 7.69 -2.12 24.52
CA PRO A 38 8.34 -1.16 23.63
C PRO A 38 8.02 -1.37 22.14
N PHE A 39 7.55 -2.57 21.76
CA PHE A 39 7.23 -2.96 20.39
C PHE A 39 5.73 -2.93 20.10
N LEU A 40 4.89 -2.60 21.08
CA LEU A 40 3.44 -2.53 20.90
C LEU A 40 3.04 -1.11 20.52
N TYR A 41 2.52 -0.97 19.31
CA TYR A 41 1.92 0.25 18.78
C TYR A 41 0.52 -0.06 18.28
N TYR A 42 -0.28 0.98 18.08
CA TYR A 42 -1.69 0.82 17.82
C TYR A 42 -2.12 1.66 16.62
N VAL A 43 -3.12 1.13 15.92
CA VAL A 43 -3.74 1.75 14.78
C VAL A 43 -5.23 1.87 15.06
N THR A 44 -5.77 3.08 14.96
CA THR A 44 -7.18 3.34 15.16
C THR A 44 -7.91 3.52 13.84
N THR A 45 -9.12 2.98 13.77
CA THR A 45 -10.09 3.15 12.68
C THR A 45 -11.25 4.09 13.09
N SER A 46 -11.10 4.76 14.24
CA SER A 46 -12.14 5.65 14.80
C SER A 46 -12.37 6.92 13.97
N SER A 47 -11.49 7.25 13.02
CA SER A 47 -11.66 8.34 12.08
C SER A 47 -12.58 8.01 10.89
N ALA A 48 -13.04 6.77 10.77
CA ALA A 48 -13.99 6.37 9.74
C ALA A 48 -15.36 7.04 9.96
N ILE A 49 -15.97 7.55 8.88
CA ILE A 49 -17.28 8.24 8.96
C ILE A 49 -18.41 7.25 9.27
N ASP A 50 -18.30 6.02 8.78
CA ASP A 50 -19.31 4.99 8.95
C ASP A 50 -18.69 3.59 9.12
N GLU A 51 -19.56 2.59 9.26
CA GLU A 51 -19.14 1.19 9.40
C GLU A 51 -18.46 0.63 8.14
N LEU A 52 -18.86 1.09 6.95
CA LEU A 52 -18.30 0.59 5.69
C LEU A 52 -16.86 1.08 5.54
N GLU A 53 -16.61 2.37 5.73
CA GLU A 53 -15.27 2.92 5.72
C GLU A 53 -14.39 2.27 6.80
N ARG A 54 -14.93 2.01 7.99
CA ARG A 54 -14.20 1.29 9.04
C ARG A 54 -13.79 -0.11 8.57
N LYS A 55 -14.72 -0.89 8.02
CA LYS A 55 -14.41 -2.22 7.46
C LYS A 55 -13.38 -2.16 6.35
N HIS A 56 -13.44 -1.15 5.48
CA HIS A 56 -12.45 -0.94 4.44
C HIS A 56 -11.05 -0.73 5.03
N GLN A 57 -10.93 0.12 6.06
CA GLN A 57 -9.66 0.31 6.77
C GLN A 57 -9.16 -0.98 7.42
N GLU A 58 -10.04 -1.79 8.02
CA GLU A 58 -9.69 -3.08 8.63
C GLU A 58 -9.16 -4.09 7.59
N TYR A 59 -9.84 -4.24 6.46
CA TYR A 59 -9.41 -5.12 5.37
C TYR A 59 -8.09 -4.64 4.77
N ALA A 60 -7.95 -3.33 4.55
CA ALA A 60 -6.72 -2.73 4.04
C ALA A 60 -5.54 -2.93 4.99
N LEU A 61 -5.73 -2.79 6.31
CA LEU A 61 -4.69 -3.08 7.31
C LEU A 61 -4.27 -4.54 7.27
N LYS A 62 -5.23 -5.46 7.24
CA LYS A 62 -4.98 -6.91 7.16
C LYS A 62 -4.39 -7.33 5.82
N LEU A 63 -4.58 -6.55 4.76
CA LEU A 63 -3.92 -6.74 3.48
C LEU A 63 -2.47 -6.24 3.55
N VAL A 64 -2.25 -4.97 3.86
CA VAL A 64 -0.97 -4.29 3.68
C VAL A 64 0.07 -4.73 4.71
N VAL A 65 -0.30 -4.86 5.99
CA VAL A 65 0.67 -5.16 7.06
C VAL A 65 1.41 -6.49 6.80
N PRO A 66 0.73 -7.61 6.44
CA PRO A 66 1.42 -8.83 6.07
C PRO A 66 2.34 -8.73 4.85
N HIS A 67 2.02 -7.88 3.87
CA HIS A 67 2.86 -7.68 2.69
C HIS A 67 4.16 -6.96 3.05
N LEU A 68 4.12 -6.04 4.02
CA LEU A 68 5.29 -5.29 4.47
C LEU A 68 6.05 -5.97 5.64
N SER A 69 5.48 -7.04 6.20
CA SER A 69 6.09 -7.84 7.25
C SER A 69 7.16 -8.79 6.70
N ARG A 70 8.29 -8.90 7.41
CA ARG A 70 9.37 -9.87 7.08
C ARG A 70 9.15 -11.24 7.71
N GLN A 71 8.10 -11.36 8.53
CA GLN A 71 7.69 -12.60 9.16
C GLN A 71 7.00 -13.55 8.17
N THR A 72 7.25 -14.85 8.32
CA THR A 72 6.63 -15.91 7.50
C THR A 72 5.33 -16.42 8.10
N VAL A 73 5.22 -16.47 9.43
CA VAL A 73 3.99 -16.91 10.11
C VAL A 73 2.92 -15.81 9.97
N LEU A 74 1.82 -16.13 9.28
CA LEU A 74 0.80 -15.14 8.93
C LEU A 74 0.16 -14.54 10.18
N GLU A 75 -0.15 -15.35 11.19
CA GLU A 75 -0.79 -14.91 12.43
C GLU A 75 0.04 -13.86 13.19
N ARG A 76 1.38 -13.93 13.07
CA ARG A 76 2.31 -12.95 13.63
C ARG A 76 2.43 -11.68 12.78
N CYS A 77 1.89 -11.69 11.57
CA CYS A 77 1.83 -10.52 10.70
C CYS A 77 0.53 -9.74 10.84
N LEU A 78 -0.50 -10.30 11.45
CA LEU A 78 -1.82 -9.69 11.47
C LEU A 78 -1.95 -8.67 12.61
N PRO A 79 -2.54 -7.50 12.34
CA PRO A 79 -3.02 -6.62 13.40
C PRO A 79 -4.02 -7.35 14.29
N VAL A 80 -3.91 -7.17 15.61
CA VAL A 80 -4.81 -7.81 16.59
C VAL A 80 -5.82 -6.78 17.08
N GLN A 81 -7.11 -7.06 16.93
CA GLN A 81 -8.16 -6.18 17.46
C GLN A 81 -8.16 -6.24 18.99
N VAL A 82 -8.03 -5.09 19.64
CA VAL A 82 -8.00 -4.95 21.12
C VAL A 82 -9.10 -4.02 21.63
N GLY A 83 -9.88 -3.44 20.73
CA GLY A 83 -11.05 -2.63 21.02
C GLY A 83 -11.94 -2.50 19.78
N PRO A 84 -13.09 -1.80 19.87
CA PRO A 84 -14.02 -1.67 18.75
C PRO A 84 -13.38 -1.05 17.50
N THR A 85 -12.51 -0.06 17.69
CA THR A 85 -11.82 0.67 16.61
C THR A 85 -10.30 0.52 16.66
N LEU A 86 -9.77 -0.25 17.61
CA LEU A 86 -8.34 -0.26 17.95
C LEU A 86 -7.66 -1.59 17.59
N TRP A 87 -6.56 -1.48 16.87
CA TRP A 87 -5.76 -2.60 16.37
C TRP A 87 -4.32 -2.49 16.85
N ARG A 88 -3.82 -3.52 17.54
CA ARG A 88 -2.43 -3.62 17.97
C ARG A 88 -1.54 -4.17 16.86
N LEU A 89 -0.41 -3.51 16.66
CA LEU A 89 0.74 -3.99 15.91
C LEU A 89 1.84 -4.39 16.90
N ASN A 90 2.41 -5.58 16.72
CA ASN A 90 3.63 -5.99 17.42
C ASN A 90 4.82 -5.90 16.45
N LEU A 91 5.62 -4.85 16.59
CA LEU A 91 6.76 -4.60 15.69
C LEU A 91 7.79 -5.74 15.73
N ALA A 92 7.96 -6.41 16.87
CA ALA A 92 8.89 -7.53 16.98
C ALA A 92 8.39 -8.75 16.18
N ASP A 93 7.09 -9.05 16.24
CA ASP A 93 6.49 -10.14 15.46
C ASP A 93 6.53 -9.85 13.96
N LEU A 94 6.31 -8.59 13.56
CA LEU A 94 6.44 -8.08 12.19
C LEU A 94 7.89 -8.01 11.69
N GLN A 95 8.85 -8.11 12.61
CA GLN A 95 10.28 -7.90 12.39
C GLN A 95 10.60 -6.51 11.83
N TRP A 96 9.85 -5.51 12.30
CA TRP A 96 10.09 -4.11 12.01
C TRP A 96 10.99 -3.50 13.08
N SER A 97 11.96 -2.68 12.65
CA SER A 97 12.82 -1.95 13.59
C SER A 97 12.00 -0.88 14.31
N LEU A 98 12.17 -0.79 15.62
CA LEU A 98 11.59 0.26 16.45
C LEU A 98 12.03 1.66 15.97
N ASP A 99 13.28 1.82 15.55
CA ASP A 99 13.81 3.10 15.08
C ASP A 99 13.20 3.49 13.73
N ASN A 100 13.03 2.53 12.81
CA ASN A 100 12.34 2.80 11.55
C ASN A 100 10.88 3.15 11.79
N TRP A 101 10.19 2.42 12.68
CA TRP A 101 8.81 2.74 13.01
C TRP A 101 8.70 4.15 13.60
N ARG A 102 9.55 4.49 14.57
CA ARG A 102 9.62 5.84 15.17
C ARG A 102 9.89 6.93 14.14
N HIS A 103 10.75 6.66 13.15
CA HIS A 103 10.99 7.58 12.04
C HIS A 103 9.72 7.82 11.22
N ILE A 104 8.97 6.76 10.90
CA ILE A 104 7.73 6.84 10.12
C ILE A 104 6.66 7.64 10.88
N ILE A 105 6.41 7.32 12.15
CA ILE A 105 5.36 7.98 12.93
C ILE A 105 5.75 9.39 13.42
N ALA A 106 7.01 9.81 13.21
CA ALA A 106 7.44 11.17 13.53
C ALA A 106 6.81 12.22 12.59
N SER A 107 6.37 11.81 11.40
CA SER A 107 5.64 12.68 10.47
C SER A 107 4.11 12.58 10.62
N TYR A 108 3.60 11.92 11.66
CA TYR A 108 2.17 11.78 11.89
C TYR A 108 1.53 13.15 12.22
N PRO A 109 0.66 13.70 11.35
CA PRO A 109 0.19 15.08 11.51
C PRO A 109 -0.81 15.25 12.67
N TYR A 110 -1.45 14.15 13.09
CA TYR A 110 -2.50 14.15 14.11
C TYR A 110 -1.99 13.86 15.54
N HIS A 111 -0.69 14.00 15.79
CA HIS A 111 -0.14 13.79 17.13
C HIS A 111 -0.68 14.84 18.13
N ARG A 112 -0.84 14.50 19.41
CA ARG A 112 -1.03 15.55 20.43
C ARG A 112 0.26 16.39 20.51
N THR A 113 0.12 17.71 20.66
CA THR A 113 1.24 18.65 20.80
C THR A 113 2.29 18.11 21.79
N GLY A 114 3.54 17.98 21.32
CA GLY A 114 4.67 17.51 22.14
C GLY A 114 5.00 16.02 22.02
N SER A 115 4.17 15.20 21.36
CA SER A 115 4.48 13.77 21.14
C SER A 115 5.08 13.53 19.76
N ARG A 116 6.40 13.28 19.69
CA ARG A 116 7.08 12.89 18.44
C ARG A 116 6.85 11.43 18.03
N HIS A 117 6.41 10.60 18.96
CA HIS A 117 6.23 9.16 18.75
C HIS A 117 4.89 8.72 19.36
N PRO A 118 3.78 9.03 18.69
CA PRO A 118 2.45 8.68 19.19
C PRO A 118 2.32 7.15 19.35
N LEU A 119 1.65 6.73 20.43
CA LEU A 119 1.37 5.31 20.66
C LEU A 119 0.30 4.77 19.68
N VAL A 120 -0.64 5.63 19.32
CA VAL A 120 -1.76 5.34 18.42
C VAL A 120 -1.67 6.25 17.19
N VAL A 121 -1.78 5.67 15.99
CA VAL A 121 -1.89 6.39 14.72
C VAL A 121 -3.17 5.99 14.00
N ARG A 122 -3.68 6.83 13.09
CA ARG A 122 -4.84 6.47 12.27
C ARG A 122 -4.49 5.46 11.18
N ALA A 123 -5.43 4.57 10.89
CA ALA A 123 -5.31 3.54 9.86
C ALA A 123 -5.17 4.13 8.45
N ASP A 124 -6.03 5.08 8.10
CA ASP A 124 -6.06 5.72 6.79
C ASP A 124 -4.73 6.42 6.44
N TRP A 125 -4.23 7.25 7.35
CA TRP A 125 -2.91 7.88 7.24
C TRP A 125 -1.78 6.86 7.14
N LEU A 126 -1.80 5.83 8.01
CA LEU A 126 -0.73 4.84 8.05
C LEU A 126 -0.67 4.08 6.73
N LEU A 127 -1.83 3.64 6.22
CA LEU A 127 -1.94 2.90 4.96
C LEU A 127 -1.39 3.71 3.79
N LEU A 128 -1.75 5.00 3.69
CA LEU A 128 -1.16 5.88 2.69
C LEU A 128 0.37 5.94 2.86
N THR A 129 0.83 6.25 4.07
CA THR A 129 2.26 6.47 4.37
C THR A 129 3.11 5.24 4.04
N ILE A 130 2.64 4.03 4.35
CA ILE A 130 3.42 2.80 4.16
C ILE A 130 3.25 2.17 2.77
N THR A 131 2.31 2.63 1.96
CA THR A 131 2.11 2.13 0.59
C THR A 131 2.60 3.10 -0.47
N ASP A 132 2.59 4.41 -0.23
CA ASP A 132 3.03 5.40 -1.21
C ASP A 132 4.50 5.77 -1.02
N ALA A 133 5.38 5.07 -1.75
CA ALA A 133 6.82 5.31 -1.73
C ALA A 133 7.21 6.73 -2.18
N SER A 134 6.32 7.46 -2.84
CA SER A 134 6.57 8.84 -3.27
C SER A 134 6.23 9.89 -2.22
N ALA A 135 5.37 9.53 -1.27
CA ALA A 135 5.04 10.37 -0.11
C ALA A 135 5.99 10.11 1.07
N SER A 136 6.52 8.90 1.20
CA SER A 136 7.40 8.51 2.31
C SER A 136 8.31 7.33 1.95
N ASP A 137 9.49 7.25 2.58
CA ASP A 137 10.37 6.08 2.46
C ASP A 137 9.95 4.89 3.36
N ALA A 138 8.82 5.02 4.07
CA ALA A 138 8.27 4.03 4.98
C ALA A 138 8.15 2.64 4.35
N TYR A 139 7.61 2.57 3.12
CA TYR A 139 7.48 1.31 2.36
C TYR A 139 8.81 0.53 2.33
N TYR A 140 9.90 1.20 1.96
CA TYR A 140 11.22 0.59 1.90
C TYR A 140 11.82 0.30 3.29
N ARG A 141 11.58 1.15 4.29
CA ARG A 141 12.09 0.95 5.65
C ARG A 141 11.49 -0.28 6.32
N LEU A 142 10.20 -0.52 6.12
CA LEU A 142 9.51 -1.68 6.67
C LEU A 142 10.03 -2.96 5.98
N LEU A 143 10.15 -2.96 4.66
CA LEU A 143 10.63 -4.11 3.89
C LEU A 143 12.13 -4.39 4.05
N LEU A 144 12.97 -3.39 3.80
CA LEU A 144 14.41 -3.56 3.60
C LEU A 144 15.25 -2.94 4.73
N GLY A 145 14.62 -2.13 5.59
CA GLY A 145 15.31 -1.40 6.66
C GLY A 145 15.73 0.03 6.28
N ARG A 146 15.82 0.33 4.97
CA ARG A 146 16.11 1.65 4.40
C ARG A 146 15.70 1.68 2.94
N ARG A 147 15.60 2.88 2.35
CA ARG A 147 15.46 3.03 0.90
C ARG A 147 16.67 2.42 0.17
N PRO A 148 16.47 1.50 -0.79
CA PRO A 148 17.56 0.93 -1.58
C PRO A 148 18.02 1.95 -2.63
N LYS A 149 19.31 1.97 -2.95
CA LYS A 149 19.86 2.88 -3.97
C LYS A 149 19.59 2.39 -5.39
N ASN A 150 19.64 1.08 -5.59
CA ASN A 150 19.53 0.43 -6.89
C ASN A 150 18.97 -0.99 -6.74
N ARG A 151 18.69 -1.63 -7.87
CA ARG A 151 18.14 -2.98 -7.92
C ARG A 151 19.05 -4.03 -7.27
N GLN A 152 20.37 -3.89 -7.34
CA GLN A 152 21.28 -4.86 -6.75
C GLN A 152 21.14 -4.91 -5.23
N GLU A 153 20.92 -3.77 -4.56
CA GLU A 153 20.61 -3.76 -3.12
C GLU A 153 19.29 -4.50 -2.81
N VAL A 154 18.28 -4.37 -3.67
CA VAL A 154 17.00 -5.10 -3.53
C VAL A 154 17.20 -6.59 -3.74
N PHE A 155 17.89 -6.98 -4.81
CA PHE A 155 18.15 -8.37 -5.16
C PHE A 155 18.91 -9.06 -4.03
N LEU A 156 19.98 -8.45 -3.52
CA LEU A 156 20.73 -8.96 -2.40
C LEU A 156 19.86 -9.13 -1.14
N LYS A 157 19.02 -8.14 -0.85
CA LYS A 157 18.20 -8.15 0.37
C LYS A 157 17.08 -9.17 0.33
N LEU A 158 16.51 -9.43 -0.85
CA LEU A 158 15.41 -10.37 -1.06
C LEU A 158 15.86 -11.74 -1.58
N GLY A 159 17.16 -11.93 -1.83
CA GLY A 159 17.70 -13.18 -2.35
C GLY A 159 17.28 -13.50 -3.79
N VAL A 160 17.12 -12.47 -4.62
CA VAL A 160 16.86 -12.61 -6.06
C VAL A 160 18.18 -12.95 -6.76
N ILE A 161 18.14 -13.99 -7.59
CA ILE A 161 19.30 -14.50 -8.33
C ILE A 161 19.18 -14.08 -9.78
N ASP A 162 20.05 -13.17 -10.22
CA ASP A 162 20.15 -12.73 -11.61
C ASP A 162 21.17 -13.58 -12.37
N ASP A 163 20.83 -14.85 -12.57
CA ASP A 163 21.63 -15.81 -13.32
C ASP A 163 20.86 -16.28 -14.57
N PRO A 164 21.33 -15.96 -15.79
CA PRO A 164 20.67 -16.33 -17.04
C PRO A 164 20.36 -17.83 -17.18
N GLN A 165 21.13 -18.71 -16.52
CA GLN A 165 20.93 -20.17 -16.60
C GLN A 165 19.58 -20.62 -16.02
N TYR A 166 19.04 -19.88 -15.05
CA TYR A 166 17.80 -20.24 -14.36
C TYR A 166 16.62 -19.34 -14.73
N GLN A 167 16.83 -18.41 -15.66
CA GLN A 167 15.82 -17.47 -16.10
C GLN A 167 14.97 -18.08 -17.21
N TYR A 168 13.68 -17.78 -17.15
CA TYR A 168 12.73 -18.00 -18.24
C TYR A 168 11.80 -16.80 -18.30
N GLY A 169 11.06 -16.63 -19.38
CA GLY A 169 10.31 -15.41 -19.57
C GLY A 169 9.63 -15.34 -20.91
N GLN A 170 9.33 -14.13 -21.35
CA GLN A 170 8.87 -13.90 -22.72
C GLN A 170 8.91 -12.43 -23.10
N ILE A 171 8.85 -12.18 -24.40
CA ILE A 171 8.41 -10.89 -24.94
C ILE A 171 6.89 -10.85 -24.80
N ALA A 172 6.41 -10.08 -23.84
CA ALA A 172 4.99 -9.92 -23.55
C ALA A 172 4.37 -8.86 -24.44
N GLY A 173 3.25 -9.19 -25.08
CA GLY A 173 2.42 -8.26 -25.83
C GLY A 173 1.10 -7.96 -25.12
N GLY A 174 0.49 -6.83 -25.47
CA GLY A 174 -0.80 -6.39 -24.93
C GLY A 174 -0.72 -5.96 -23.46
N SER A 175 0.43 -5.42 -23.05
CA SER A 175 0.57 -4.81 -21.72
C SER A 175 -0.43 -3.65 -21.56
N ARG A 176 -1.16 -3.63 -20.45
CA ARG A 176 -2.10 -2.52 -20.13
C ARG A 176 -1.42 -1.29 -19.56
N VAL A 177 -0.19 -1.46 -19.07
CA VAL A 177 0.60 -0.38 -18.46
C VAL A 177 1.63 0.20 -19.42
N SER A 178 2.23 -0.61 -20.30
CA SER A 178 3.28 -0.17 -21.21
C SER A 178 2.72 0.62 -22.38
N LYS A 179 3.27 1.81 -22.67
CA LYS A 179 2.84 2.67 -23.78
C LYS A 179 3.07 2.03 -25.15
N SER A 180 4.11 1.21 -25.29
CA SER A 180 4.39 0.46 -26.52
C SER A 180 3.50 -0.78 -26.65
N GLY A 181 2.85 -1.20 -25.56
CA GLY A 181 2.13 -2.48 -25.46
C GLY A 181 3.04 -3.71 -25.43
N ILE A 182 4.36 -3.55 -25.50
CA ILE A 182 5.37 -4.62 -25.55
C ILE A 182 6.38 -4.43 -24.42
N ARG A 183 6.68 -5.51 -23.70
CA ARG A 183 7.72 -5.52 -22.66
C ARG A 183 8.44 -6.85 -22.60
N PHE A 184 9.67 -6.85 -22.09
CA PHE A 184 10.39 -8.08 -21.80
C PHE A 184 10.09 -8.49 -20.35
N VAL A 185 9.76 -9.75 -20.14
CA VAL A 185 9.45 -10.28 -18.80
C VAL A 185 10.41 -11.40 -18.49
N ARG A 186 11.06 -11.33 -17.33
CA ARG A 186 12.01 -12.34 -16.83
C ARG A 186 11.53 -12.86 -15.48
N SER A 187 11.40 -14.17 -15.36
CA SER A 187 11.38 -14.84 -14.06
C SER A 187 12.79 -14.87 -13.51
N LEU A 188 12.97 -14.30 -12.31
CA LEU A 188 14.23 -14.37 -11.58
C LEU A 188 14.05 -15.33 -10.40
N PRO A 189 14.89 -16.35 -10.24
CA PRO A 189 14.80 -17.26 -9.11
C PRO A 189 14.98 -16.54 -7.78
N VAL A 190 14.20 -16.97 -6.79
CA VAL A 190 14.38 -16.65 -5.37
C VAL A 190 14.32 -17.95 -4.59
N LEU A 191 15.00 -18.01 -3.44
CA LEU A 191 15.06 -19.24 -2.63
C LEU A 191 13.66 -19.75 -2.24
N ARG A 192 12.71 -18.84 -2.02
CA ARG A 192 11.34 -19.16 -1.62
C ARG A 192 10.37 -18.17 -2.25
N GLY A 193 9.44 -18.67 -3.06
CA GLY A 193 8.48 -17.85 -3.80
C GLY A 193 8.88 -17.70 -5.26
N TRP A 194 8.61 -16.53 -5.83
CA TRP A 194 8.85 -16.18 -7.22
C TRP A 194 9.23 -14.71 -7.31
N SER A 195 9.87 -14.33 -8.42
CA SER A 195 10.01 -12.93 -8.76
C SER A 195 9.99 -12.72 -10.27
N TYR A 196 9.41 -11.60 -10.69
CA TYR A 196 9.34 -11.20 -12.08
C TYR A 196 9.89 -9.81 -12.25
N LEU A 197 10.83 -9.66 -13.16
CA LEU A 197 11.33 -8.38 -13.63
C LEU A 197 10.71 -8.11 -14.99
N THR A 198 10.10 -6.93 -15.16
CA THR A 198 9.67 -6.43 -16.46
C THR A 198 10.55 -5.26 -16.86
N GLU A 199 10.85 -5.18 -18.15
CA GLU A 199 11.70 -4.16 -18.76
C GLU A 199 10.93 -3.52 -19.91
N ASP A 200 10.86 -2.19 -19.91
CA ASP A 200 10.14 -1.39 -20.90
C ASP A 200 11.09 -0.42 -21.59
N ALA A 201 10.84 -0.14 -22.88
CA ALA A 201 11.55 0.87 -23.65
C ALA A 201 10.57 1.88 -24.24
N PHE A 202 10.97 3.16 -24.34
CA PHE A 202 10.15 4.23 -24.94
C PHE A 202 9.77 3.93 -26.38
N LYS A 203 10.67 3.25 -27.11
CA LYS A 203 10.50 2.88 -28.51
C LYS A 203 11.02 1.48 -28.74
N ILE A 204 10.18 0.66 -29.36
CA ILE A 204 10.52 -0.69 -29.83
C ILE A 204 11.01 -0.58 -31.27
N ALA A 205 12.32 -0.37 -31.44
CA ALA A 205 12.96 -0.31 -32.75
C ALA A 205 14.49 -0.50 -32.63
N GLY A 206 15.11 -1.06 -33.66
CA GLY A 206 16.56 -1.15 -33.76
C GLY A 206 17.17 -1.97 -32.62
N ASP A 207 18.15 -1.39 -31.93
CA ASP A 207 18.84 -2.01 -30.80
C ASP A 207 17.96 -2.18 -29.56
N ARG A 208 16.78 -1.55 -29.51
CA ARG A 208 15.79 -1.63 -28.42
C ARG A 208 14.63 -2.58 -28.70
N ASP A 209 14.62 -3.27 -29.84
CA ASP A 209 13.59 -4.24 -30.16
C ASP A 209 13.91 -5.58 -29.49
N PRO A 210 13.12 -6.05 -28.50
CA PRO A 210 13.40 -7.32 -27.82
C PRO A 210 13.31 -8.52 -28.75
N LEU A 211 12.68 -8.41 -29.94
CA LEU A 211 12.70 -9.49 -30.95
C LEU A 211 14.06 -9.64 -31.62
N GLN A 212 14.86 -8.57 -31.69
CA GLN A 212 16.25 -8.63 -32.17
C GLN A 212 17.20 -9.19 -31.11
N PHE A 213 16.79 -9.14 -29.83
CA PHE A 213 17.58 -9.61 -28.68
C PHE A 213 16.75 -10.54 -27.80
N PRO A 214 16.30 -11.70 -28.31
CA PRO A 214 15.35 -12.56 -27.60
C PRO A 214 15.90 -13.07 -26.26
N ILE A 215 17.21 -13.09 -26.05
CA ILE A 215 17.82 -13.53 -24.78
C ILE A 215 18.17 -12.37 -23.81
N GLY A 216 17.57 -11.19 -23.97
CA GLY A 216 17.54 -10.15 -22.92
C GLY A 216 18.79 -9.27 -22.81
N LYS A 217 19.39 -8.87 -23.94
CA LYS A 217 20.54 -7.94 -23.98
C LYS A 217 20.26 -6.72 -24.87
N TYR A 218 19.24 -5.96 -24.51
CA TYR A 218 18.86 -4.75 -25.23
C TYR A 218 18.77 -3.56 -24.25
N PRO A 219 18.96 -2.31 -24.71
CA PRO A 219 18.75 -1.14 -23.88
C PRO A 219 17.25 -0.92 -23.60
N HIS A 220 16.92 -0.69 -22.33
CA HIS A 220 15.57 -0.35 -21.84
C HIS A 220 15.63 0.89 -20.95
N ASP A 221 14.47 1.50 -20.70
CA ASP A 221 14.36 2.81 -20.06
C ASP A 221 13.76 2.74 -18.65
N GLY A 222 13.14 1.62 -18.27
CA GLY A 222 12.63 1.39 -16.92
C GLY A 222 12.32 -0.06 -16.64
N GLU A 223 12.22 -0.38 -15.36
CA GLU A 223 11.99 -1.74 -14.86
C GLU A 223 10.96 -1.76 -13.72
N GLU A 224 10.21 -2.86 -13.64
CA GLU A 224 9.40 -3.20 -12.46
C GLU A 224 9.79 -4.60 -11.99
N LEU A 225 10.13 -4.73 -10.70
CA LEU A 225 10.35 -6.01 -10.04
C LEU A 225 9.19 -6.31 -9.09
N LEU A 226 8.53 -7.44 -9.29
CA LEU A 226 7.61 -8.04 -8.33
C LEU A 226 8.30 -9.21 -7.63
N VAL A 227 8.24 -9.25 -6.31
CA VAL A 227 8.82 -10.35 -5.51
C VAL A 227 7.78 -10.88 -4.55
N ALA A 228 7.61 -12.20 -4.53
CA ALA A 228 6.79 -12.86 -3.52
C ALA A 228 7.51 -13.00 -2.18
N SER A 229 6.78 -12.75 -1.11
CA SER A 229 7.17 -13.02 0.28
C SER A 229 6.32 -14.17 0.84
N PRO A 230 6.91 -15.35 1.07
CA PRO A 230 6.18 -16.53 1.54
C PRO A 230 5.48 -16.31 2.88
N LYS A 231 4.26 -16.84 3.00
CA LYS A 231 3.49 -16.87 4.25
C LYS A 231 2.96 -18.28 4.53
N LEU A 232 2.84 -18.59 5.82
CA LEU A 232 2.24 -19.82 6.34
C LEU A 232 1.17 -19.45 7.35
N HIS A 233 -0.08 -19.85 7.09
CA HIS A 233 -1.15 -19.78 8.07
C HIS A 233 -1.12 -21.06 8.91
N MET A 234 -0.59 -20.96 10.13
CA MET A 234 -0.35 -22.10 11.02
C MET A 234 -1.65 -22.85 11.39
N ALA A 235 -2.75 -22.13 11.62
CA ALA A 235 -4.01 -22.74 12.04
C ALA A 235 -4.60 -23.70 10.99
N THR A 236 -4.42 -23.40 9.70
CA THR A 236 -5.00 -24.18 8.60
C THR A 236 -3.96 -24.97 7.80
N GLY A 237 -2.67 -24.67 7.97
CA GLY A 237 -1.58 -25.20 7.15
C GLY A 237 -1.47 -24.60 5.75
N VAL A 238 -2.34 -23.63 5.38
CA VAL A 238 -2.30 -22.96 4.08
C VAL A 238 -0.96 -22.25 3.91
N ARG A 239 -0.28 -22.58 2.80
CA ARG A 239 0.93 -21.90 2.34
C ARG A 239 0.59 -21.07 1.12
N GLY A 240 1.20 -19.91 1.03
CA GLY A 240 1.16 -19.10 -0.18
C GLY A 240 2.08 -17.91 -0.05
N VAL A 241 1.74 -16.80 -0.69
CA VAL A 241 2.62 -15.64 -0.81
C VAL A 241 1.87 -14.33 -0.59
N THR A 242 2.60 -13.34 -0.10
CA THR A 242 2.30 -11.92 -0.29
C THR A 242 3.23 -11.37 -1.37
N MET A 243 3.03 -10.16 -1.86
CA MET A 243 3.83 -9.60 -2.96
C MET A 243 4.30 -8.18 -2.65
N VAL A 244 5.50 -7.82 -3.10
CA VAL A 244 6.04 -6.46 -3.04
C VAL A 244 6.57 -6.03 -4.40
N GLY A 245 6.40 -4.76 -4.74
CA GLY A 245 6.84 -4.17 -6.01
C GLY A 245 7.94 -3.14 -5.83
N PHE A 246 8.88 -3.07 -6.77
CA PHE A 246 9.95 -2.09 -6.85
C PHE A 246 10.05 -1.55 -8.27
N LEU A 247 10.43 -0.28 -8.41
CA LEU A 247 10.60 0.37 -9.71
C LEU A 247 12.05 0.85 -9.86
N PHE A 248 12.59 0.70 -11.06
CA PHE A 248 13.93 1.16 -11.40
C PHE A 248 13.94 1.94 -12.72
N ASP A 249 14.87 2.88 -12.86
CA ASP A 249 15.17 3.51 -14.15
C ASP A 249 15.99 2.56 -15.07
N GLY A 250 16.22 2.94 -16.32
CA GLY A 250 17.03 2.16 -17.27
C GLY A 250 18.51 1.98 -16.87
N LYS A 251 18.95 2.60 -15.77
CA LYS A 251 20.29 2.41 -15.16
C LYS A 251 20.24 1.51 -13.92
N GLY A 252 19.05 1.05 -13.52
CA GLY A 252 18.82 0.23 -12.34
C GLY A 252 18.77 1.01 -11.03
N ASN A 253 18.69 2.35 -11.04
CA ASN A 253 18.50 3.15 -9.83
C ASN A 253 17.05 3.06 -9.35
N THR A 254 16.85 3.01 -8.03
CA THR A 254 15.50 2.99 -7.46
C THR A 254 14.78 4.30 -7.74
N VAL A 255 13.58 4.21 -8.31
CA VAL A 255 12.65 5.33 -8.48
C VAL A 255 11.36 5.05 -7.71
N ASP A 256 10.74 6.11 -7.19
CA ASP A 256 9.50 5.96 -6.42
C ASP A 256 8.26 6.03 -7.34
N LYS A 257 8.41 6.71 -8.48
CA LYS A 257 7.40 6.82 -9.55
C LYS A 257 8.03 6.43 -10.90
N ALA A 258 7.29 5.68 -11.69
CA ALA A 258 7.66 5.42 -13.08
C ALA A 258 7.36 6.64 -13.99
N ASP A 259 8.12 6.75 -15.08
CA ASP A 259 7.89 7.76 -16.11
C ASP A 259 6.61 7.42 -16.91
N THR A 260 5.65 8.36 -16.94
CA THR A 260 4.38 8.23 -17.65
C THR A 260 4.52 8.19 -19.17
N ALA A 261 5.66 8.66 -19.71
CA ALA A 261 5.97 8.47 -21.11
C ALA A 261 6.33 7.00 -21.44
N LEU A 262 6.69 6.20 -20.43
CA LEU A 262 7.04 4.80 -20.56
C LEU A 262 5.85 3.89 -20.20
N VAL A 263 5.27 4.09 -19.02
CA VAL A 263 4.21 3.26 -18.44
C VAL A 263 3.17 4.10 -17.71
N GLU A 264 1.91 3.69 -17.73
CA GLU A 264 0.83 4.34 -16.98
C GLU A 264 0.04 3.36 -16.11
N ASP A 265 -0.36 3.84 -14.94
CA ASP A 265 -1.32 3.17 -14.08
C ASP A 265 -2.73 3.27 -14.69
N TYR A 266 -3.14 2.22 -15.39
CA TYR A 266 -4.47 2.14 -16.01
C TYR A 266 -5.62 2.18 -14.99
N SER A 267 -5.36 1.84 -13.72
CA SER A 267 -6.34 1.91 -12.64
C SER A 267 -6.45 3.31 -12.02
N LYS A 268 -5.55 4.21 -12.40
CA LYS A 268 -5.41 5.58 -11.91
C LYS A 268 -5.49 5.64 -10.38
N THR A 269 -4.64 4.88 -9.70
CA THR A 269 -4.63 4.83 -8.23
C THR A 269 -4.49 6.24 -7.66
N ARG A 270 -5.39 6.64 -6.76
CA ARG A 270 -5.50 8.01 -6.22
C ARG A 270 -5.64 9.12 -7.30
N GLY A 271 -6.14 8.78 -8.49
CA GLY A 271 -6.33 9.72 -9.60
C GLY A 271 -5.08 10.02 -10.44
N PHE A 272 -3.92 9.42 -10.13
CA PHE A 272 -2.67 9.68 -10.84
C PHE A 272 -2.41 8.66 -11.95
N ALA A 273 -1.76 9.10 -13.03
CA ALA A 273 -1.31 8.20 -14.11
C ALA A 273 0.03 7.52 -13.81
N HIS A 274 0.79 8.03 -12.84
CA HIS A 274 2.06 7.43 -12.44
C HIS A 274 1.85 6.09 -11.75
N ILE A 275 2.65 5.09 -12.13
CA ILE A 275 2.83 3.89 -11.32
C ILE A 275 3.77 4.25 -10.16
N VAL A 276 3.30 4.08 -8.93
CA VAL A 276 4.06 4.37 -7.71
C VAL A 276 4.41 3.07 -6.99
N ALA A 277 5.66 2.93 -6.58
CA ALA A 277 6.12 1.73 -5.87
C ALA A 277 5.35 1.55 -4.54
N GLY A 278 4.95 0.31 -4.25
CA GLY A 278 4.04 -0.02 -3.16
C GLY A 278 2.58 0.24 -3.53
N LEU A 279 2.22 1.48 -3.86
CA LEU A 279 0.84 1.94 -4.02
C LEU A 279 0.14 1.33 -5.25
N SER A 280 0.64 1.63 -6.45
CA SER A 280 0.02 1.14 -7.70
C SER A 280 0.17 -0.37 -7.84
N CYS A 281 1.20 -0.95 -7.22
CA CYS A 281 1.46 -2.39 -7.25
C CYS A 281 0.30 -3.18 -6.62
N PHE A 282 -0.24 -2.76 -5.47
CA PHE A 282 -1.43 -3.40 -4.88
C PHE A 282 -2.64 -3.34 -5.82
N SER A 283 -2.90 -2.16 -6.41
CA SER A 283 -4.06 -1.94 -7.29
C SER A 283 -3.96 -2.71 -8.60
N CYS A 284 -2.79 -2.71 -9.25
CA CYS A 284 -2.58 -3.39 -10.52
C CYS A 284 -2.60 -4.91 -10.36
N HIS A 285 -2.14 -5.43 -9.22
CA HIS A 285 -1.98 -6.86 -8.96
C HIS A 285 -2.97 -7.39 -7.94
N GLN A 286 -4.22 -6.94 -8.04
CA GLN A 286 -5.28 -7.29 -7.10
C GLN A 286 -5.52 -8.80 -6.93
N SER A 287 -5.14 -9.60 -7.93
CA SER A 287 -5.29 -11.07 -7.92
C SER A 287 -3.93 -11.80 -7.95
N GLY A 288 -2.82 -11.11 -7.67
CA GLY A 288 -1.45 -11.63 -7.79
C GLY A 288 -0.73 -11.19 -9.09
N PRO A 289 0.34 -11.88 -9.50
CA PRO A 289 1.12 -11.49 -10.69
C PRO A 289 0.25 -11.53 -11.94
N ASN A 290 0.32 -10.47 -12.75
CA ASN A 290 -0.46 -10.38 -13.98
C ASN A 290 0.26 -11.13 -15.11
N GLY A 291 -0.41 -12.16 -15.62
CA GLY A 291 0.05 -12.88 -16.80
C GLY A 291 0.13 -11.99 -18.04
N PRO A 292 1.16 -12.13 -18.89
CA PRO A 292 1.18 -11.47 -20.18
C PRO A 292 0.04 -11.99 -21.05
N SER A 293 -0.66 -11.08 -21.75
CA SER A 293 -1.81 -11.48 -22.58
C SER A 293 -1.38 -12.29 -23.81
N GLN A 294 -0.15 -12.07 -24.28
CA GLN A 294 0.41 -12.71 -25.47
C GLN A 294 1.92 -12.89 -25.33
N ASN A 295 2.45 -13.96 -25.92
CA ASN A 295 3.88 -14.14 -26.19
C ASN A 295 4.16 -13.73 -27.64
N VAL A 296 4.85 -12.61 -27.84
CA VAL A 296 5.05 -11.98 -29.15
C VAL A 296 5.89 -12.87 -30.06
N LEU A 297 6.99 -13.45 -29.55
CA LEU A 297 7.87 -14.32 -30.33
C LEU A 297 7.11 -15.57 -30.80
N LYS A 298 6.42 -16.24 -29.87
CA LYS A 298 5.59 -17.42 -30.18
C LYS A 298 4.53 -17.11 -31.23
N ARG A 299 3.87 -15.95 -31.13
CA ARG A 299 2.84 -15.52 -32.08
C ARG A 299 3.42 -15.27 -33.47
N ILE A 300 4.59 -14.65 -33.56
CA ILE A 300 5.26 -14.36 -34.85
C ILE A 300 5.66 -15.67 -35.54
N ILE A 301 6.29 -16.60 -34.81
CA ILE A 301 6.65 -17.91 -35.37
C ILE A 301 5.40 -18.67 -35.81
N ALA A 302 4.33 -18.68 -35.01
CA ALA A 302 3.07 -19.32 -35.36
C ALA A 302 2.38 -18.70 -36.59
N SER A 303 2.71 -17.45 -36.96
CA SER A 303 2.22 -16.80 -38.17
C SER A 303 2.96 -17.18 -39.44
N GLY A 304 3.99 -18.04 -39.33
CA GLY A 304 4.80 -18.53 -40.46
C GLY A 304 6.09 -17.75 -40.68
N ALA A 305 6.51 -16.89 -39.74
CA ALA A 305 7.82 -16.26 -39.81
C ALA A 305 8.93 -17.29 -39.54
N GLU A 306 9.94 -17.33 -40.40
CA GLU A 306 11.15 -18.11 -40.19
C GLU A 306 12.04 -17.39 -39.16
N ALA A 307 12.55 -18.14 -38.18
CA ALA A 307 13.45 -17.65 -37.15
C ALA A 307 14.75 -18.45 -37.23
N ASP A 308 15.73 -17.92 -37.96
CA ASP A 308 17.03 -18.56 -38.10
C ASP A 308 17.96 -18.16 -36.96
N VAL A 309 18.44 -19.16 -36.23
CA VAL A 309 19.43 -18.98 -35.17
C VAL A 309 20.72 -19.66 -35.58
N TYR A 310 21.78 -18.87 -35.75
CA TYR A 310 23.05 -19.34 -36.32
C TYR A 310 23.75 -20.40 -35.47
N ARG A 311 23.53 -20.38 -34.14
CA ARG A 311 24.12 -21.32 -33.18
C ARG A 311 23.03 -22.11 -32.49
N TYR A 312 23.14 -23.43 -32.54
CA TYR A 312 22.20 -24.34 -31.87
C TYR A 312 22.04 -24.05 -30.35
N GLN A 313 23.12 -23.71 -29.66
CA GLN A 313 23.08 -23.32 -28.23
C GLN A 313 22.21 -22.08 -27.98
N ASP A 314 22.23 -21.11 -28.90
CA ASP A 314 21.42 -19.89 -28.78
C ASP A 314 19.94 -20.23 -29.05
N GLN A 315 19.67 -21.19 -29.94
CA GLN A 315 18.31 -21.69 -30.18
C GLN A 315 17.74 -22.34 -28.91
N GLU A 316 18.47 -23.27 -28.29
CA GLU A 316 18.03 -23.92 -27.05
C GLU A 316 17.76 -22.89 -25.93
N ALA A 317 18.61 -21.87 -25.82
CA ALA A 317 18.41 -20.79 -24.85
C ALA A 317 17.14 -19.96 -25.15
N ILE A 318 16.89 -19.62 -26.41
CA ILE A 318 15.66 -18.91 -26.83
C ILE A 318 14.42 -19.76 -26.53
N GLU A 319 14.44 -21.04 -26.88
CA GLU A 319 13.32 -21.95 -26.67
C GLU A 319 13.03 -22.15 -25.17
N ALA A 320 14.07 -22.44 -24.38
CA ALA A 320 13.95 -22.60 -22.93
C ALA A 320 13.40 -21.34 -22.26
N PHE A 321 13.88 -20.17 -22.69
CA PHE A 321 13.44 -18.90 -22.16
C PHE A 321 11.98 -18.60 -22.54
N HIS A 322 11.63 -18.60 -23.83
CA HIS A 322 10.34 -18.09 -24.33
C HIS A 322 9.20 -19.09 -24.38
N PHE A 323 9.45 -20.39 -24.45
CA PHE A 323 8.38 -21.38 -24.68
C PHE A 323 7.94 -22.13 -23.43
N THR A 324 8.48 -21.76 -22.28
CA THR A 324 7.89 -22.11 -20.98
C THR A 324 6.50 -21.47 -20.84
N ASP A 325 5.51 -22.21 -20.33
CA ASP A 325 4.15 -21.69 -20.08
C ASP A 325 4.14 -20.79 -18.82
N LEU A 326 4.67 -19.57 -18.99
CA LEU A 326 4.73 -18.54 -17.95
C LEU A 326 3.34 -18.23 -17.38
N GLY A 327 2.31 -18.20 -18.24
CA GLY A 327 0.94 -17.97 -17.83
C GLY A 327 0.41 -19.03 -16.85
N LYS A 328 0.77 -20.31 -17.05
CA LYS A 328 0.42 -21.37 -16.10
C LYS A 328 1.11 -21.22 -14.76
N GLN A 329 2.37 -20.79 -14.73
CA GLN A 329 3.08 -20.55 -13.46
C GLN A 329 2.47 -19.37 -12.71
N MET A 330 2.29 -18.23 -13.38
CA MET A 330 1.65 -17.05 -12.79
C MET A 330 0.24 -17.36 -12.26
N ARG A 331 -0.57 -18.17 -12.95
CA ARG A 331 -1.88 -18.59 -12.42
C ARG A 331 -1.79 -19.38 -11.11
N ARG A 332 -0.78 -20.25 -10.94
CA ARG A 332 -0.57 -20.99 -9.69
C ARG A 332 -0.15 -20.04 -8.57
N GLU A 333 0.75 -19.12 -8.89
CA GLU A 333 1.24 -18.11 -7.95
C GLU A 333 0.15 -17.11 -7.53
N SER A 334 -0.74 -16.74 -8.46
CA SER A 334 -1.97 -15.99 -8.16
C SER A 334 -2.90 -16.77 -7.23
N ASN A 335 -3.01 -18.10 -7.36
CA ASN A 335 -3.80 -18.88 -6.42
C ASN A 335 -3.20 -18.84 -5.01
N ASP A 336 -1.88 -18.99 -4.89
CA ASP A 336 -1.17 -18.91 -3.62
C ASP A 336 -1.30 -17.53 -2.97
N TYR A 337 -1.25 -16.47 -3.78
CA TYR A 337 -1.51 -15.09 -3.35
C TYR A 337 -2.91 -14.93 -2.78
N ARG A 338 -3.94 -15.29 -3.58
CA ARG A 338 -5.34 -15.17 -3.19
C ARG A 338 -5.68 -15.96 -1.94
N ALA A 339 -5.12 -17.17 -1.83
CA ALA A 339 -5.30 -18.00 -0.65
C ALA A 339 -4.81 -17.29 0.61
N ILE A 340 -3.60 -16.72 0.60
CA ILE A 340 -3.06 -16.00 1.77
C ILE A 340 -3.79 -14.69 2.05
N VAL A 341 -4.15 -13.92 1.03
CA VAL A 341 -4.95 -12.70 1.23
C VAL A 341 -6.28 -13.02 1.89
N ARG A 342 -6.95 -14.10 1.47
CA ARG A 342 -8.20 -14.55 2.08
C ARG A 342 -8.01 -15.02 3.52
N GLN A 343 -6.93 -15.72 3.84
CA GLN A 343 -6.61 -16.07 5.23
C GLN A 343 -6.35 -14.82 6.09
N ALA A 344 -5.72 -13.80 5.53
CA ALA A 344 -5.38 -12.57 6.26
C ALA A 344 -6.61 -11.67 6.50
N THR A 345 -7.42 -11.46 5.46
CA THR A 345 -8.46 -10.43 5.43
C THR A 345 -9.87 -10.98 5.68
N GLY A 346 -10.09 -12.27 5.38
CA GLY A 346 -11.41 -12.90 5.39
C GLY A 346 -12.25 -12.66 4.13
N VAL A 347 -11.75 -11.88 3.15
CA VAL A 347 -12.43 -11.56 1.88
C VAL A 347 -11.57 -11.98 0.68
N GLU A 348 -12.12 -11.89 -0.53
CA GLU A 348 -11.33 -12.12 -1.75
C GLU A 348 -10.33 -10.97 -1.95
N SER A 349 -9.25 -11.24 -2.68
CA SER A 349 -8.14 -10.29 -2.82
C SER A 349 -8.52 -8.99 -3.51
N GLU A 350 -9.43 -9.07 -4.47
CA GLU A 350 -9.98 -7.95 -5.22
C GLU A 350 -10.78 -7.04 -4.29
N ASP A 351 -11.58 -7.59 -3.39
CA ASP A 351 -12.35 -6.84 -2.39
C ASP A 351 -11.42 -6.17 -1.37
N ALA A 352 -10.36 -6.85 -0.93
CA ALA A 352 -9.36 -6.29 -0.03
C ALA A 352 -8.60 -5.11 -0.66
N VAL A 353 -8.29 -5.20 -1.96
CA VAL A 353 -7.60 -4.14 -2.71
C VAL A 353 -8.54 -2.97 -2.99
N GLU A 354 -9.81 -3.22 -3.29
CA GLU A 354 -10.80 -2.14 -3.42
C GLU A 354 -11.05 -1.44 -2.08
N ALA A 355 -11.05 -2.18 -0.96
CA ALA A 355 -11.07 -1.59 0.38
C ALA A 355 -9.86 -0.69 0.65
N LEU A 356 -8.66 -1.08 0.22
CA LEU A 356 -7.47 -0.23 0.26
C LEU A 356 -7.66 1.03 -0.58
N ARG A 357 -8.09 0.90 -1.85
CA ARG A 357 -8.35 2.05 -2.74
C ARG A 357 -9.38 3.00 -2.14
N SER A 358 -10.49 2.47 -1.64
CA SER A 358 -11.54 3.25 -0.97
C SER A 358 -11.01 3.99 0.26
N THR A 359 -10.16 3.35 1.06
CA THR A 359 -9.52 3.97 2.23
C THR A 359 -8.63 5.15 1.82
N LEU A 360 -7.78 4.95 0.79
CA LEU A 360 -6.88 5.99 0.30
C LEU A 360 -7.65 7.17 -0.31
N ASN A 361 -8.67 6.89 -1.12
CA ASN A 361 -9.52 7.92 -1.72
C ASN A 361 -10.28 8.71 -0.65
N SER A 362 -10.76 8.04 0.41
CA SER A 362 -11.43 8.71 1.54
C SER A 362 -10.48 9.62 2.31
N TYR A 363 -9.23 9.19 2.49
CA TYR A 363 -8.21 10.02 3.13
C TYR A 363 -7.89 11.28 2.30
N ASP A 364 -7.73 11.14 0.98
CA ASP A 364 -7.40 12.24 0.07
C ASP A 364 -8.54 13.22 -0.17
N ALA A 365 -9.78 12.79 0.02
CA ALA A 365 -10.95 13.62 -0.19
C ALA A 365 -10.87 14.90 0.66
N ASP A 366 -11.41 15.99 0.12
CA ASP A 366 -11.56 17.22 0.88
C ASP A 366 -12.34 16.95 2.17
N VAL A 367 -11.89 17.62 3.24
CA VAL A 367 -12.48 17.49 4.56
C VAL A 367 -13.78 18.28 4.60
N THR A 368 -14.89 17.56 4.80
CA THR A 368 -16.20 18.14 5.12
C THR A 368 -16.29 18.47 6.62
N LEU A 369 -17.34 19.19 7.01
CA LEU A 369 -17.56 19.50 8.43
C LEU A 369 -17.76 18.23 9.27
N GLU A 370 -18.46 17.24 8.74
CA GLU A 370 -18.71 15.95 9.39
C GLU A 370 -17.40 15.20 9.61
N ARG A 371 -16.54 15.14 8.57
CA ARG A 371 -15.21 14.54 8.68
C ARG A 371 -14.34 15.29 9.69
N ALA A 372 -14.31 16.62 9.63
CA ALA A 372 -13.56 17.44 10.59
C ALA A 372 -14.04 17.21 12.04
N ALA A 373 -15.36 17.12 12.25
CA ALA A 373 -15.93 16.85 13.57
C ALA A 373 -15.47 15.50 14.12
N ILE A 374 -15.53 14.44 13.31
CA ILE A 374 -15.05 13.11 13.70
C ILE A 374 -13.55 13.13 14.01
N GLU A 375 -12.74 13.69 13.12
CA GLU A 375 -11.29 13.74 13.29
C GLU A 375 -10.84 14.59 14.48
N LEU A 376 -11.61 15.65 14.81
CA LEU A 376 -11.37 16.47 16.00
C LEU A 376 -12.03 15.91 17.27
N ASP A 377 -12.73 14.77 17.19
CA ASP A 377 -13.46 14.11 18.29
C ASP A 377 -14.60 14.96 18.85
N PHE A 378 -15.46 15.50 17.97
CA PHE A 378 -16.56 16.43 18.28
C PHE A 378 -17.86 16.00 17.62
N ALA A 379 -18.99 16.35 18.25
CA ALA A 379 -20.25 16.40 17.52
C ALA A 379 -20.19 17.55 16.49
N VAL A 380 -20.84 17.40 15.33
CA VAL A 380 -20.91 18.49 14.32
C VAL A 380 -21.45 19.79 14.93
N SER A 381 -22.48 19.70 15.78
CA SER A 381 -23.07 20.87 16.44
C SER A 381 -22.12 21.53 17.45
N GLU A 382 -21.29 20.73 18.13
CA GLU A 382 -20.27 21.22 19.05
C GLU A 382 -19.15 21.90 18.29
N LEU A 383 -18.68 21.31 17.19
CA LEU A 383 -17.60 21.89 16.40
C LEU A 383 -18.01 23.27 15.85
N ARG A 384 -19.27 23.42 15.39
CA ARG A 384 -19.78 24.74 14.97
C ARG A 384 -19.73 25.77 16.10
N ARG A 385 -20.13 25.40 17.32
CA ARG A 385 -20.06 26.29 18.49
C ARG A 385 -18.62 26.61 18.88
N ALA A 386 -17.73 25.62 18.82
CA ALA A 386 -16.32 25.79 19.11
C ALA A 386 -15.68 26.77 18.13
N VAL A 387 -15.96 26.66 16.83
CA VAL A 387 -15.46 27.59 15.81
C VAL A 387 -15.98 29.01 16.02
N ALA A 388 -17.26 29.19 16.32
CA ALA A 388 -17.81 30.51 16.64
C ALA A 388 -17.15 31.13 17.89
N TRP A 389 -16.86 30.31 18.91
CA TRP A 389 -16.11 30.76 20.08
C TRP A 389 -14.66 31.12 19.74
N MET A 390 -13.99 30.32 18.91
CA MET A 390 -12.62 30.57 18.45
C MET A 390 -12.51 31.93 17.75
N ASP A 391 -13.46 32.23 16.87
CA ASP A 391 -13.57 33.52 16.19
C ASP A 391 -13.73 34.67 17.19
N SER A 392 -14.59 34.52 18.20
CA SER A 392 -14.78 35.52 19.28
C SER A 392 -13.55 35.73 20.18
N LYS A 393 -12.56 34.84 20.08
CA LYS A 393 -11.32 34.83 20.88
C LYS A 393 -10.07 35.09 20.05
N ASP A 394 -10.22 35.54 18.81
CA ASP A 394 -9.12 35.86 17.87
C ASP A 394 -8.15 34.68 17.63
N TYR A 395 -8.63 33.43 17.73
CA TYR A 395 -7.84 32.27 17.32
C TYR A 395 -7.57 32.35 15.82
N GLN A 396 -6.32 32.14 15.43
CA GLN A 396 -5.91 32.11 14.02
C GLN A 396 -6.33 30.77 13.38
N ILE A 397 -7.61 30.64 13.04
CA ILE A 397 -8.15 29.56 12.21
C ILE A 397 -8.26 30.03 10.76
N SER A 398 -8.07 29.15 9.78
CA SER A 398 -8.25 29.55 8.38
C SER A 398 -9.68 29.95 8.07
N GLY A 399 -9.83 30.93 7.17
CA GLY A 399 -11.13 31.33 6.66
C GLY A 399 -11.90 30.19 6.00
N TRP A 400 -11.22 29.19 5.42
CA TRP A 400 -11.83 27.98 4.90
C TRP A 400 -12.50 27.14 6.01
N PHE A 401 -11.87 27.01 7.18
CA PHE A 401 -12.46 26.30 8.32
C PHE A 401 -13.67 27.03 8.88
N ALA A 402 -13.60 28.36 9.01
CA ALA A 402 -14.76 29.16 9.38
C ALA A 402 -15.89 29.01 8.35
N ALA A 403 -15.59 29.13 7.05
CA ALA A 403 -16.57 29.03 5.97
C ALA A 403 -17.28 27.67 5.92
N MET A 404 -16.59 26.57 6.25
CA MET A 404 -17.16 25.23 6.38
C MET A 404 -18.26 25.16 7.44
N THR A 405 -18.16 25.96 8.52
CA THR A 405 -19.20 26.02 9.55
C THR A 405 -20.41 26.89 9.18
N HIS A 406 -20.38 27.60 8.05
CA HIS A 406 -21.52 28.38 7.56
C HIS A 406 -22.34 27.64 6.51
N ALA A 407 -21.72 26.79 5.70
CA ALA A 407 -22.39 26.11 4.60
C ALA A 407 -21.86 24.67 4.43
N PRO A 408 -22.71 23.62 4.51
CA PRO A 408 -22.28 22.22 4.44
C PRO A 408 -21.53 21.81 3.17
N GLN A 409 -21.73 22.53 2.06
CA GLN A 409 -21.06 22.28 0.79
C GLN A 409 -19.61 22.78 0.75
N ASN A 410 -19.20 23.62 1.70
CA ASN A 410 -17.83 24.11 1.76
C ASN A 410 -16.95 23.01 2.36
N THR A 411 -15.88 22.68 1.65
CA THR A 411 -14.88 21.69 2.07
C THR A 411 -13.50 22.33 2.17
N ILE A 412 -12.55 21.61 2.75
CA ILE A 412 -11.17 22.07 2.89
C ILE A 412 -10.25 21.00 2.31
N PRO A 413 -9.27 21.35 1.46
CA PRO A 413 -8.27 20.38 1.00
C PRO A 413 -7.59 19.68 2.19
N ARG A 414 -7.39 18.35 2.08
CA ARG A 414 -6.79 17.51 3.14
C ARG A 414 -5.51 18.11 3.73
N GLU A 415 -4.58 18.53 2.89
CA GLU A 415 -3.28 19.11 3.30
C GLU A 415 -3.48 20.39 4.15
N ALA A 416 -4.39 21.27 3.74
CA ALA A 416 -4.68 22.51 4.47
C ALA A 416 -5.34 22.25 5.83
N PHE A 417 -6.17 21.20 5.94
CA PHE A 417 -6.72 20.77 7.22
C PHE A 417 -5.64 20.20 8.14
N GLU A 418 -4.74 19.36 7.62
CA GLU A 418 -3.65 18.74 8.39
C GLU A 418 -2.65 19.76 8.94
N GLU A 419 -2.31 20.78 8.15
CA GLU A 419 -1.43 21.87 8.57
C GLU A 419 -1.97 22.60 9.82
N GLN A 420 -3.29 22.72 9.92
CA GLN A 420 -3.96 23.41 11.03
C GLN A 420 -4.49 22.47 12.12
N TYR A 421 -4.39 21.15 11.93
CA TYR A 421 -5.04 20.18 12.81
C TYR A 421 -4.68 20.37 14.29
N ASN A 422 -3.40 20.57 14.60
CA ASN A 422 -2.94 20.75 15.98
C ASN A 422 -3.44 22.05 16.61
N THR A 423 -3.51 23.12 15.82
CA THR A 423 -4.09 24.42 16.24
C THR A 423 -5.58 24.26 16.52
N LEU A 424 -6.31 23.64 15.58
CA LEU A 424 -7.74 23.38 15.71
C LEU A 424 -8.05 22.49 16.92
N ARG A 425 -7.28 21.42 17.12
CA ARG A 425 -7.45 20.52 18.26
C ARG A 425 -7.21 21.23 19.59
N SER A 426 -6.14 22.01 19.68
CA SER A 426 -5.81 22.78 20.89
C SER A 426 -6.90 23.81 21.21
N ALA A 427 -7.44 24.48 20.19
CA ALA A 427 -8.54 25.42 20.33
C ALA A 427 -9.85 24.73 20.74
N CYS A 428 -10.13 23.56 20.17
CA CYS A 428 -11.26 22.71 20.55
C CYS A 428 -11.18 22.28 22.02
N ASP A 429 -10.01 21.84 22.48
CA ASP A 429 -9.79 21.46 23.88
C ASP A 429 -9.93 22.67 24.83
N ALA A 430 -9.52 23.87 24.40
CA ALA A 430 -9.71 25.11 25.15
C ALA A 430 -11.19 25.50 25.25
N TRP A 431 -11.94 25.39 24.15
CA TRP A 431 -13.38 25.60 24.14
C TRP A 431 -14.10 24.67 25.12
N ARG A 432 -13.80 23.36 25.10
CA ARG A 432 -14.39 22.38 26.04
C ARG A 432 -14.16 22.75 27.51
N LYS A 433 -12.98 23.27 27.86
CA LYS A 433 -12.67 23.73 29.23
C LYS A 433 -13.39 25.02 29.63
N SER A 434 -13.92 25.77 28.65
CA SER A 434 -14.66 27.01 28.88
C SER A 434 -16.17 26.82 29.00
N GLN A 435 -16.66 25.62 28.65
CA GLN A 435 -18.04 25.20 28.90
C GLN A 435 -18.14 24.67 30.33
#